data_AF-A0AAU5SX19-F1
#
_entry.id   AF-A0AAU5SX19-F1
#
_cell.length_a   1.000
_cell.length_b   1.000
_cell.length_c   1.000
_cell.angle_alpha   90.00
_cell.angle_beta   90.00
_cell.angle_gamma   90.00
#
_symmetry.space_group_name_H-M   'P 1'
#
loop_
_entity.id
_entity.type
_entity.pdbx_description
1 polymer ?
#
loop_
_entity_poly.entity_id
_entity_poly.type
_entity_poly.pdbx_seq_one_letter_code
_entity_poly.pdbx_strand_id
1 'polypeptide(L)' 'MAAAHPAPPPPEPAPEPEPTPPPRVTPPPAPKPVARPAYHTPSRKPPAHHISPVTFTLMTAAPAVLAIVALRPR' A
#
# COMPACT_ATOMS: atom_id res chain seq x y z
N MET A 1 57.33 82.31 -4.06
CA MET A 1 57.40 81.07 -3.26
C MET A 1 56.03 80.41 -3.35
N ALA A 2 55.98 79.15 -3.79
CA ALA A 2 54.80 78.50 -4.37
C ALA A 2 53.60 78.37 -3.42
N ALA A 3 52.38 78.61 -3.92
CA ALA A 3 51.14 78.26 -3.23
C ALA A 3 50.85 76.77 -3.41
N ALA A 4 50.63 76.05 -2.31
CA ALA A 4 50.34 74.63 -2.32
C ALA A 4 48.98 74.34 -2.99
N HIS A 5 48.96 73.35 -3.89
CA HIS A 5 47.71 72.80 -4.43
C HIS A 5 46.99 71.99 -3.33
N PRO A 6 45.65 72.10 -3.18
CA PRO A 6 44.91 71.24 -2.25
C PRO A 6 44.90 69.80 -2.78
N ALA A 7 45.02 68.83 -1.87
CA ALA A 7 44.99 67.40 -2.19
C ALA A 7 43.60 66.96 -2.67
N PRO A 8 43.50 65.96 -3.57
CA PRO A 8 42.22 65.45 -4.04
C PRO A 8 41.46 64.71 -2.92
N PRO A 9 40.11 64.67 -2.97
CA PRO A 9 39.32 63.93 -1.99
C PRO A 9 39.55 62.42 -2.11
N PRO A 10 39.33 61.66 -1.01
CA PRO A 10 39.48 60.21 -1.02
C PRO A 10 38.44 59.55 -1.96
N PRO A 11 38.76 58.38 -2.56
CA PRO A 11 37.84 57.66 -3.42
C PRO A 11 36.67 57.08 -2.62
N GLU A 12 35.49 57.04 -3.26
CA GLU A 12 34.25 56.54 -2.67
C GLU A 12 34.28 54.99 -2.52
N PRO A 13 33.69 54.43 -1.45
CA PRO A 13 33.64 52.98 -1.27
C PRO A 13 32.90 52.26 -2.41
N ALA A 14 33.42 51.10 -2.82
CA ALA A 14 32.80 50.29 -3.87
C ALA A 14 31.43 49.74 -3.41
N PRO A 15 30.45 49.63 -4.34
CA PRO A 15 29.14 49.09 -4.02
C PRO A 15 29.23 47.62 -3.59
N GLU A 16 28.40 47.25 -2.62
CA GLU A 16 28.33 45.91 -2.06
C GLU A 16 27.72 44.93 -3.07
N PRO A 17 28.26 43.71 -3.24
CA PRO A 17 27.78 42.76 -4.23
C PRO A 17 26.36 42.27 -3.93
N GLU A 18 25.51 42.22 -4.96
CA GLU A 18 24.13 41.74 -4.85
C GLU A 18 24.05 40.24 -4.51
N PRO A 19 23.03 39.82 -3.75
CA PRO A 19 22.85 38.42 -3.38
C PRO A 19 22.51 37.55 -4.59
N THR A 20 23.18 36.40 -4.71
CA THR A 20 22.95 35.40 -5.76
C THR A 20 21.59 34.71 -5.56
N PRO A 21 20.77 34.56 -6.62
CA PRO A 21 19.47 33.90 -6.51
C PRO A 21 19.61 32.39 -6.21
N PRO A 22 18.64 31.79 -5.48
CA PRO A 22 18.69 30.38 -5.13
C PRO A 22 18.47 29.46 -6.35
N PRO A 23 19.05 28.24 -6.34
CA PRO A 23 18.86 27.28 -7.42
C PRO A 23 17.41 26.80 -7.51
N ARG A 24 16.90 26.72 -8.74
CA ARG A 24 15.52 26.31 -9.02
C ARG A 24 15.47 24.79 -9.25
N VAL A 25 14.77 24.06 -8.40
CA VAL A 25 14.60 22.61 -8.51
C VAL A 25 13.33 22.31 -9.32
N THR A 26 13.47 21.49 -10.37
CA THR A 26 12.31 21.02 -11.15
C THR A 26 11.68 19.81 -10.46
N PRO A 27 10.35 19.79 -10.24
CA PRO A 27 9.69 18.65 -9.59
C PRO A 27 9.71 17.40 -10.49
N PRO A 28 9.78 16.20 -9.90
CA PRO A 28 9.75 14.96 -10.66
C PRO A 28 8.39 14.76 -11.36
N PRO A 29 8.37 14.00 -12.48
CA PRO A 29 7.13 13.70 -13.20
C PRO A 29 6.17 12.87 -12.35
N ALA A 30 4.87 13.13 -12.50
CA ALA A 30 3.83 12.39 -11.81
C ALA A 30 3.75 10.92 -12.28
N PRO A 31 3.48 9.96 -11.37
CA PRO A 31 3.32 8.56 -11.72
C PRO A 31 2.11 8.35 -12.63
N LYS A 32 2.29 7.56 -13.70
CA LYS A 32 1.22 7.20 -14.63
C LYS A 32 0.46 5.97 -14.11
N PRO A 33 -0.89 5.95 -14.16
CA PRO A 33 -1.66 4.76 -13.84
C PRO A 33 -1.29 3.62 -14.80
N VAL A 34 -0.96 2.46 -14.25
CA VAL A 34 -0.70 1.22 -14.99
C VAL A 34 -1.85 0.27 -14.77
N ALA A 35 -2.43 -0.24 -15.86
CA ALA A 35 -3.47 -1.27 -15.81
C ALA A 35 -2.89 -2.52 -15.16
N ARG A 36 -3.45 -2.92 -14.01
CA ARG A 36 -3.11 -4.18 -13.34
C ARG A 36 -4.14 -5.24 -13.73
N PRO A 37 -3.73 -6.49 -13.96
CA PRO A 37 -4.67 -7.59 -14.06
C PRO A 37 -5.53 -7.65 -12.80
N ALA A 38 -6.84 -7.80 -12.98
CA ALA A 38 -7.75 -8.01 -11.88
C ALA A 38 -7.64 -9.47 -11.43
N TYR A 39 -6.69 -9.75 -10.54
CA TYR A 39 -6.59 -11.05 -9.88
C TYR A 39 -7.78 -11.17 -8.92
N HIS A 40 -8.80 -11.92 -9.33
CA HIS A 40 -9.94 -12.24 -8.48
C HIS A 40 -9.73 -13.60 -7.84
N THR A 41 -10.04 -13.68 -6.55
CA THR A 41 -10.14 -14.98 -5.87
C THR A 41 -11.34 -15.74 -6.43
N PRO A 42 -11.20 -17.03 -6.75
CA PRO A 42 -12.34 -17.81 -7.22
C PRO A 42 -13.42 -17.85 -6.13
N SER A 43 -14.68 -17.60 -6.51
CA SER A 43 -15.79 -17.70 -5.56
C SER A 43 -15.96 -19.17 -5.15
N ARG A 44 -15.92 -19.44 -3.84
CA ARG A 44 -16.09 -20.80 -3.32
C ARG A 44 -17.57 -21.17 -3.46
N LYS A 45 -17.85 -22.20 -4.25
CA LYS A 45 -19.20 -22.76 -4.35
C LYS A 45 -19.60 -23.35 -2.98
N PRO A 46 -20.77 -22.99 -2.43
CA PRO A 46 -21.24 -23.59 -1.20
C PRO A 46 -21.41 -25.11 -1.42
N PRO A 47 -21.02 -25.95 -0.45
CA PRO A 47 -21.14 -27.38 -0.60
C PRO A 47 -22.63 -27.75 -0.66
N ALA A 48 -23.02 -28.43 -1.73
CA ALA A 48 -24.40 -28.85 -1.97
C ALA A 48 -24.80 -29.98 -1.01
N HIS A 49 -25.14 -29.64 0.24
CA HIS A 49 -25.68 -30.57 1.22
C HIS A 49 -27.20 -30.69 1.03
N HIS A 50 -27.60 -31.58 0.13
CA HIS A 50 -29.00 -31.92 -0.15
C HIS A 50 -29.57 -32.92 0.87
N ILE A 51 -28.70 -33.51 1.72
CA ILE A 51 -29.08 -34.42 2.78
C ILE A 51 -28.54 -33.87 4.10
N SER A 52 -29.42 -33.82 5.12
CA SER A 52 -29.02 -33.45 6.47
C SER A 52 -27.91 -34.39 6.97
N PRO A 53 -26.85 -33.88 7.62
CA PRO A 53 -25.81 -34.71 8.23
C PRO A 53 -26.38 -35.81 9.14
N VAL A 54 -27.50 -35.53 9.80
CA VAL A 54 -28.22 -36.48 10.66
C VAL A 54 -28.84 -37.59 9.83
N THR A 55 -29.55 -37.24 8.75
CA THR A 55 -30.17 -38.23 7.85
C THR A 55 -29.12 -39.13 7.20
N PHE A 56 -28.00 -38.55 6.76
CA PHE A 56 -26.87 -39.31 6.22
C PHE A 56 -26.30 -40.31 7.24
N THR A 57 -26.06 -39.83 8.47
CA THR A 57 -25.57 -40.67 9.56
C THR A 57 -26.55 -41.79 9.91
N LEU A 58 -27.85 -41.49 9.97
CA LEU A 58 -28.87 -42.50 10.24
C LEU A 58 -28.94 -43.55 9.13
N MET A 59 -28.97 -43.15 7.86
CA MET A 59 -28.95 -44.10 6.74
C MET A 59 -27.71 -45.00 6.75
N THR A 60 -26.57 -44.48 7.18
CA THR A 60 -25.30 -45.23 7.19
C THR A 60 -25.14 -46.09 8.44
N ALA A 61 -25.41 -45.54 9.62
CA ALA A 61 -25.08 -46.17 10.90
C ALA A 61 -26.24 -46.93 11.54
N ALA A 62 -27.51 -46.57 11.25
CA ALA A 62 -28.65 -47.22 11.89
C ALA A 62 -28.70 -48.75 11.68
N PRO A 63 -28.41 -49.31 10.49
CA PRO A 63 -28.43 -50.77 10.31
C PRO A 63 -27.45 -51.50 11.22
N ALA A 64 -26.23 -50.95 11.36
CA ALA A 64 -25.20 -51.51 12.22
C ALA A 64 -25.60 -51.45 13.70
N VAL A 65 -26.12 -50.30 14.15
CA VAL A 65 -26.57 -50.13 15.54
C VAL A 65 -27.74 -51.08 15.86
N LEU A 66 -28.72 -51.19 14.96
CA LEU A 66 -29.85 -52.11 15.13
C LEU A 66 -29.38 -53.57 15.20
N ALA A 67 -28.44 -53.98 14.35
CA ALA A 67 -27.89 -55.34 14.37
C ALA A 67 -27.16 -55.64 15.70
N ILE A 68 -26.35 -54.71 16.19
CA ILE A 68 -25.65 -54.86 17.47
C ILE A 68 -26.64 -54.97 18.64
N VAL A 69 -27.67 -54.11 18.66
CA VAL A 69 -28.70 -54.15 19.70
C VAL A 69 -29.50 -55.45 19.65
N ALA A 70 -29.81 -55.95 18.46
CA ALA A 70 -30.55 -57.21 18.29
C ALA A 70 -29.74 -58.45 18.73
N LEU A 71 -28.42 -58.43 18.52
CA LEU A 71 -27.52 -59.53 18.89
C LEU A 71 -27.10 -59.48 20.35
N ARG A 72 -27.34 -58.36 21.04
CA ARG A 72 -26.98 -58.19 22.45
C ARG A 72 -27.87 -59.13 23.29
N PRO A 73 -27.30 -60.14 23.97
CA PRO A 73 -28.08 -60.97 24.88
C PRO A 73 -28.55 -60.07 26.02
N ARG A 74 -29.87 -60.08 26.27
CA ARG A 74 -30.52 -59.27 27.32
C ARG A 74 -30.27 -59.86 28.69
#